data_AF-A0AAI9UQU9-F1
#
_entry.id   AF-A0AAI9UQU9-F1
#
_cell.length_a   1.000
_cell.length_b   1.000
_cell.length_c   1.000
_cell.angle_alpha   90.00
_cell.angle_beta   90.00
_cell.angle_gamma   90.00
#
_symmetry.space_group_name_H-M   'P 1'
#
loop_
_entity.id
_entity.type
_entity.pdbx_description
1 polymer ?
#
loop_
_entity_poly.entity_id
_entity_poly.type
_entity_poly.pdbx_seq_one_letter_code
_entity_poly.pdbx_strand_id
1 'polypeptide(L)'
;MMSRAAAALLLSFGISSVLGSLRCFNDDLAAIETPTIALPAYVKRQESKPVDVYFHVTSTAANKDRITDAVVDAQFEVLHSTYLKHGFELNLINVSRIVDDVLGKGFYGESGIGIPDFEGYVAWRTATRRGG
;
A
#
# COMPACT_ATOMS: atom_id res chain seq x y z
N MET A 1 -19.60 17.41 67.88
CA MET A 1 -19.76 18.89 67.96
C MET A 1 -19.04 19.49 66.76
N MET A 2 -19.74 20.38 66.02
CA MET A 2 -19.34 21.41 65.03
C MET A 2 -17.91 21.41 64.42
N SER A 3 -17.61 21.91 63.20
CA SER A 3 -18.29 22.40 61.99
C SER A 3 -17.20 23.10 61.13
N ARG A 4 -17.45 23.25 59.80
CA ARG A 4 -16.84 24.18 58.80
C ARG A 4 -15.46 23.80 58.22
N ALA A 5 -15.12 23.97 56.94
CA ALA A 5 -15.72 24.63 55.74
C ALA A 5 -15.13 23.98 54.46
N ALA A 6 -15.91 23.66 53.40
CA ALA A 6 -16.13 24.42 52.14
C ALA A 6 -14.84 24.77 51.34
N ALA A 7 -14.69 24.59 50.03
CA ALA A 7 -15.67 24.52 48.94
C ALA A 7 -15.12 23.72 47.72
N ALA A 8 -15.99 22.95 47.08
CA ALA A 8 -15.77 22.39 45.75
C ALA A 8 -16.59 23.20 44.74
N LEU A 9 -15.94 23.73 43.71
CA LEU A 9 -16.58 24.52 42.66
C LEU A 9 -16.73 23.66 41.40
N LEU A 10 -17.92 23.08 41.25
CA LEU A 10 -18.47 22.61 39.97
C LEU A 10 -19.09 23.81 39.26
N LEU A 11 -18.72 24.07 38.01
CA LEU A 11 -19.50 24.93 37.13
C LEU A 11 -19.76 24.21 35.80
N SER A 12 -21.05 24.01 35.61
CA SER A 12 -21.79 23.34 34.56
C SER A 12 -21.80 24.07 33.22
N PHE A 13 -22.15 23.30 32.19
CA PHE A 13 -22.68 23.69 30.88
C PHE A 13 -23.36 25.07 30.80
N GLY A 14 -23.02 25.84 29.76
CA GLY A 14 -23.73 27.04 29.33
C GLY A 14 -23.50 27.30 27.84
N ILE A 15 -24.49 26.96 27.03
CA ILE A 15 -24.58 27.29 25.60
C ILE A 15 -24.98 28.76 25.53
N SER A 16 -24.07 29.65 25.10
CA SER A 16 -24.42 31.06 24.88
C SER A 16 -24.66 31.32 23.41
N SER A 17 -25.92 31.18 23.03
CA SER A 17 -26.53 31.70 21.81
C SER A 17 -26.56 33.22 21.88
N VAL A 18 -25.68 33.91 21.15
CA VAL A 18 -25.92 35.29 20.75
C VAL A 18 -25.61 35.40 19.26
N LEU A 19 -26.62 35.08 18.45
CA LEU A 19 -26.79 35.63 17.12
C LEU A 19 -26.89 37.16 17.28
N GLY A 20 -25.77 37.83 17.13
CA GLY A 20 -25.72 39.28 16.94
C GLY A 20 -26.24 39.61 15.55
N SER A 21 -27.47 40.12 15.51
CA SER A 21 -28.11 40.75 14.36
C SER A 21 -27.17 41.70 13.62
N LEU A 22 -26.73 41.32 12.42
CA LEU A 22 -26.39 42.27 11.36
C LEU A 22 -27.40 42.06 10.23
N ARG A 23 -28.54 42.74 10.36
CA ARG A 23 -29.47 42.98 9.24
C ARG A 23 -28.84 44.04 8.34
N CYS A 24 -28.25 43.62 7.24
CA CYS A 24 -28.07 44.51 6.09
C CYS A 24 -29.25 44.29 5.16
N PHE A 25 -30.15 45.28 5.14
CA PHE A 25 -31.23 45.42 4.16
C PHE A 25 -30.62 45.66 2.78
N ASN A 26 -30.83 44.72 1.86
CA ASN A 26 -30.91 45.01 0.43
C ASN A 26 -32.19 44.29 -0.04
N ASP A 27 -33.32 44.98 0.10
CA ASP A 27 -34.53 44.64 -0.66
C ASP A 27 -34.27 44.99 -2.13
N ASP A 28 -34.72 44.11 -3.01
CA ASP A 28 -34.57 44.12 -4.48
C ASP A 28 -33.28 43.53 -5.07
N LEU A 29 -33.11 42.22 -4.91
CA LEU A 29 -32.59 41.40 -6.00
C LEU A 29 -33.51 40.18 -6.20
N ALA A 30 -34.08 40.08 -7.40
CA ALA A 30 -34.89 38.97 -7.85
C ALA A 30 -34.25 37.62 -7.44
N ALA A 31 -35.08 36.68 -6.99
CA ALA A 31 -34.67 35.30 -6.74
C ALA A 31 -34.18 34.68 -8.06
N ILE A 32 -32.88 34.81 -8.32
CA ILE A 32 -32.21 34.06 -9.37
C ILE A 32 -32.13 32.63 -8.82
N GLU A 33 -32.98 31.75 -9.34
CA GLU A 33 -32.86 30.31 -9.16
C GLU A 33 -31.40 29.93 -9.38
N THR A 34 -30.74 29.44 -8.34
CA THR A 34 -29.35 29.03 -8.43
C THR A 34 -29.32 27.79 -9.33
N PRO A 35 -28.74 27.85 -10.55
CA PRO A 35 -28.70 26.68 -11.39
C PRO A 35 -27.92 25.61 -10.65
N THR A 36 -28.56 24.46 -10.39
CA THR A 36 -27.87 23.30 -9.82
C THR A 36 -26.93 22.77 -10.89
N ILE A 37 -25.69 23.26 -10.87
CA ILE A 37 -24.63 22.74 -11.72
C ILE A 37 -24.26 21.37 -11.14
N ALA A 38 -24.80 20.31 -11.75
CA ALA A 38 -24.32 18.95 -11.52
C ALA A 38 -22.89 18.89 -12.06
N LEU A 39 -21.91 19.05 -11.17
CA LEU A 39 -20.51 18.81 -11.52
C LEU A 39 -20.40 17.35 -11.97
N PRO A 40 -19.77 17.08 -13.12
CA PRO A 40 -19.52 15.69 -13.51
C PRO A 40 -18.75 15.02 -12.38
N ALA A 41 -19.27 13.89 -11.88
CA ALA A 41 -18.51 13.07 -10.97
C ALA A 41 -17.17 12.75 -11.64
N TYR A 42 -16.07 13.19 -11.02
CA TYR A 42 -14.73 12.84 -11.50
C TYR A 42 -14.59 11.32 -11.39
N VAL A 43 -14.80 10.63 -12.50
CA VAL A 43 -14.46 9.22 -12.64
C VAL A 43 -13.03 9.20 -13.16
N LYS A 44 -12.07 8.85 -12.31
CA LYS A 44 -10.72 8.55 -12.77
C LYS A 44 -10.81 7.33 -13.67
N ARG A 45 -10.91 7.52 -14.99
CA ARG A 45 -10.79 6.43 -15.95
C ARG A 45 -9.35 5.96 -15.91
N GLN A 46 -9.11 4.92 -15.13
CA GLN A 46 -7.82 4.27 -15.03
C GLN A 46 -7.87 3.09 -15.98
N GLU A 47 -7.68 3.35 -17.27
CA GLU A 47 -7.44 2.27 -18.23
C GLU A 47 -6.20 1.53 -17.74
N SER A 48 -6.32 0.21 -17.57
CA SER A 48 -5.20 -0.60 -17.11
C SER A 48 -4.08 -0.48 -18.13
N LYS A 49 -2.87 -0.19 -17.65
CA LYS A 49 -1.68 -0.24 -18.49
C LYS A 49 -1.14 -1.67 -18.44
N PRO A 50 -1.20 -2.44 -19.54
CA PRO A 50 -0.61 -3.77 -19.56
C PRO A 50 0.91 -3.65 -19.45
N VAL A 51 1.51 -4.52 -18.64
CA VAL A 51 2.95 -4.61 -18.45
C VAL A 51 3.35 -6.07 -18.52
N ASP A 52 4.23 -6.37 -19.46
CA ASP A 52 4.76 -7.71 -19.65
C ASP A 52 5.89 -7.99 -18.66
N VAL A 53 5.79 -9.11 -17.96
CA VAL A 53 6.73 -9.53 -16.91
C VAL A 53 7.50 -10.76 -17.38
N TYR A 54 8.81 -10.71 -17.21
CA TYR A 54 9.74 -11.79 -17.52
C TYR A 54 10.54 -12.12 -16.28
N PHE A 55 10.46 -13.37 -15.82
CA PHE A 55 11.33 -13.85 -14.74
C PHE A 55 12.57 -14.52 -15.31
N HIS A 56 13.72 -14.09 -14.83
CA HIS A 56 15.01 -14.70 -15.12
C HIS A 56 15.56 -15.35 -13.85
N VAL A 57 15.56 -16.68 -13.80
CA VAL A 57 16.03 -17.47 -12.66
C VAL A 57 17.41 -18.02 -12.98
N THR A 58 18.42 -17.52 -12.28
CA THR A 58 19.81 -18.00 -12.38
C THR A 58 20.17 -18.75 -11.09
N SER A 59 20.79 -19.92 -11.23
CA SER A 59 21.13 -20.79 -10.10
C SER A 59 22.42 -21.57 -10.33
N THR A 60 23.03 -22.06 -9.24
CA THR A 60 24.06 -23.10 -9.32
C THR A 60 23.42 -24.48 -9.47
N ALA A 61 24.19 -25.47 -9.93
CA ALA A 61 23.72 -26.86 -10.07
C ALA A 61 23.14 -27.41 -8.75
N ALA A 62 23.76 -27.07 -7.62
CA ALA A 62 23.31 -27.47 -6.29
C ALA A 62 21.98 -26.84 -5.84
N ASN A 63 21.59 -25.69 -6.42
CA ASN A 63 20.41 -24.91 -6.00
C ASN A 63 19.36 -24.79 -7.11
N LYS A 64 19.48 -25.51 -8.23
CA LYS A 64 18.61 -25.34 -9.41
C LYS A 64 17.13 -25.55 -9.13
N ASP A 65 16.79 -26.41 -8.16
CA ASP A 65 15.41 -26.78 -7.82
C ASP A 65 14.83 -25.91 -6.69
N ARG A 66 15.58 -24.91 -6.22
CA ARG A 66 15.21 -24.09 -5.05
C ARG A 66 14.12 -23.06 -5.34
N ILE A 67 14.06 -22.59 -6.58
CA ILE A 67 13.02 -21.67 -7.06
C ILE A 67 12.12 -22.47 -8.00
N THR A 68 11.07 -23.06 -7.46
CA THR A 68 10.08 -23.82 -8.23
C THR A 68 9.16 -22.89 -9.03
N ASP A 69 8.34 -23.43 -9.92
CA ASP A 69 7.30 -22.63 -10.61
C ASP A 69 6.28 -22.09 -9.61
N ALA A 70 5.92 -22.86 -8.57
CA ALA A 70 5.04 -22.40 -7.49
C ALA A 70 5.57 -21.12 -6.80
N VAL A 71 6.88 -21.05 -6.54
CA VAL A 71 7.51 -19.86 -5.96
C VAL A 71 7.46 -18.67 -6.93
N VAL A 72 7.55 -18.91 -8.24
CA VAL A 72 7.44 -17.87 -9.26
C VAL A 72 6.00 -17.35 -9.36
N ASP A 73 5.02 -18.26 -9.40
CA ASP A 73 3.59 -17.93 -9.46
C ASP A 73 3.17 -17.14 -8.20
N ALA A 74 3.59 -17.61 -7.03
CA ALA A 74 3.45 -16.92 -5.76
C ALA A 74 3.94 -15.47 -5.82
N GLN A 75 5.16 -15.27 -6.33
CA GLN A 75 5.76 -13.94 -6.44
C GLN A 75 5.02 -13.08 -7.48
N PHE A 76 4.60 -13.67 -8.59
CA PHE A 76 3.82 -12.99 -9.61
C PHE A 76 2.49 -12.49 -9.04
N GLU A 77 1.76 -13.33 -8.30
CA GLU A 77 0.48 -12.96 -7.68
C GLU A 77 0.61 -11.80 -6.69
N VAL A 78 1.69 -11.77 -5.90
CA VAL A 78 1.99 -10.65 -5.00
C VAL A 78 2.18 -9.36 -5.80
N LEU A 79 2.95 -9.39 -6.89
CA LEU A 79 3.17 -8.21 -7.74
C LEU A 79 1.87 -7.80 -8.41
N HIS A 80 1.18 -8.74 -9.06
CA HIS A 80 -0.04 -8.50 -9.81
C HIS A 80 -1.12 -7.88 -8.92
N SER A 81 -1.45 -8.51 -7.79
CA SER A 81 -2.47 -8.00 -6.87
C SER A 81 -2.11 -6.65 -6.23
N THR A 82 -0.81 -6.35 -6.05
CA THR A 82 -0.35 -5.07 -5.51
C THR A 82 -0.52 -3.96 -6.53
N TYR A 83 -0.08 -4.18 -7.78
CA TYR A 83 -0.04 -3.16 -8.82
C TYR A 83 -1.36 -3.00 -9.59
N LEU A 84 -2.23 -4.02 -9.57
CA LEU A 84 -3.58 -3.94 -10.13
C LEU A 84 -4.40 -2.81 -9.50
N LYS A 85 -4.26 -2.60 -8.18
CA LYS A 85 -4.89 -1.49 -7.44
C LYS A 85 -4.43 -0.11 -7.92
N HIS A 86 -3.30 -0.06 -8.60
CA HIS A 86 -2.71 1.15 -9.17
C HIS A 86 -2.92 1.24 -10.69
N GLY A 87 -3.76 0.37 -11.28
CA GLY A 87 -4.10 0.40 -12.70
C GLY A 87 -3.01 -0.17 -13.60
N PHE A 88 -2.14 -1.02 -13.08
CA PHE A 88 -1.20 -1.80 -13.90
C PHE A 88 -1.68 -3.24 -13.95
N GLU A 89 -1.88 -3.73 -15.16
CA GLU A 89 -2.24 -5.12 -15.41
C GLU A 89 -0.96 -5.85 -15.80
N LEU A 90 -0.47 -6.71 -14.92
CA LEU A 90 0.77 -7.45 -15.18
C LEU A 90 0.43 -8.74 -15.92
N ASN A 91 1.21 -9.05 -16.96
CA ASN A 91 1.09 -10.29 -17.72
C ASN A 91 2.39 -11.07 -17.61
N LEU A 92 2.37 -12.26 -17.01
CA LEU A 92 3.54 -13.13 -17.01
C LEU A 92 3.74 -13.72 -18.40
N ILE A 93 4.81 -13.30 -19.09
CA ILE A 93 5.09 -13.77 -20.45
C ILE A 93 6.01 -14.98 -20.45
N ASN A 94 7.06 -14.97 -19.63
CA ASN A 94 8.04 -16.05 -19.62
C ASN A 94 8.79 -16.17 -18.29
N VAL A 95 9.21 -17.39 -17.99
CA VAL A 95 10.13 -17.74 -16.91
C VAL A 95 11.32 -18.48 -17.54
N SER A 96 12.45 -17.79 -17.70
CA SER A 96 13.68 -18.39 -18.19
C SER A 96 14.53 -18.90 -17.03
N ARG A 97 15.18 -20.06 -17.20
CA ARG A 97 15.98 -20.72 -16.17
C ARG A 97 17.38 -21.02 -16.72
N ILE A 98 18.40 -20.54 -16.03
CA ILE A 98 19.82 -20.77 -16.38
C ILE A 98 20.51 -21.39 -15.17
N VAL A 99 21.18 -22.52 -15.40
CA VAL A 99 22.05 -23.16 -14.42
C VAL A 99 23.49 -22.88 -14.81
N ASP A 100 24.15 -22.03 -14.04
CA ASP A 100 25.53 -21.60 -14.26
C ASP A 100 26.19 -21.42 -12.90
N ASP A 101 27.19 -22.25 -12.60
CA ASP A 101 27.86 -22.23 -11.31
C ASP A 101 28.71 -20.97 -11.10
N VAL A 102 29.21 -20.34 -12.16
CA VAL A 102 30.00 -19.10 -12.08
C VAL A 102 29.09 -17.92 -11.80
N LEU A 103 28.00 -17.77 -12.57
CA LEU A 103 27.03 -16.70 -12.37
C LEU A 103 26.21 -16.89 -11.08
N GLY A 104 25.86 -18.13 -10.76
CA GLY A 104 25.11 -18.49 -9.56
C GLY A 104 25.91 -18.28 -8.27
N LYS A 105 27.24 -18.44 -8.29
CA LYS A 105 28.08 -18.27 -7.09
C LYS A 105 27.95 -16.89 -6.45
N GLY A 106 27.65 -15.84 -7.22
CA GLY A 106 27.42 -14.49 -6.69
C GLY A 106 26.26 -14.39 -5.71
N PHE A 107 25.29 -15.31 -5.78
CA PHE A 107 24.11 -15.34 -4.90
C PHE A 107 24.25 -16.28 -3.70
N TYR A 108 25.17 -17.25 -3.76
CA TYR A 108 25.24 -18.38 -2.81
C TYR A 108 26.63 -18.62 -2.18
N GLY A 109 27.69 -17.97 -2.66
CA GLY A 109 29.06 -18.19 -2.15
C GLY A 109 29.50 -17.20 -1.07
N GLU A 110 30.43 -17.63 -0.21
CA GLU A 110 31.10 -16.77 0.79
C GLU A 110 31.83 -15.55 0.19
N SER A 111 32.24 -15.64 -1.07
CA SER A 111 32.92 -14.58 -1.83
C SER A 111 31.98 -13.73 -2.70
N GLY A 112 30.66 -13.88 -2.57
CA GLY A 112 29.67 -13.01 -3.23
C GLY A 112 29.54 -11.65 -2.52
N ILE A 113 28.48 -10.89 -2.83
CA ILE A 113 28.04 -9.82 -1.92
C ILE A 113 27.56 -10.53 -0.66
N GLY A 114 28.48 -10.84 0.25
CA GLY A 114 28.24 -11.72 1.39
C GLY A 114 27.09 -11.17 2.21
N ILE A 115 26.02 -11.94 2.32
CA ILE A 115 24.96 -11.66 3.29
C ILE A 115 25.48 -12.24 4.62
N PRO A 116 25.76 -11.41 5.64
CA PRO A 116 26.13 -11.90 6.95
C PRO A 116 25.04 -12.85 7.45
N ASP A 117 25.44 -14.02 7.96
CA ASP A 117 24.52 -15.11 8.33
C ASP A 117 23.63 -15.56 7.16
N PHE A 118 24.26 -16.06 6.09
CA PHE A 118 23.55 -16.54 4.90
C PHE A 118 22.52 -17.63 5.24
N GLU A 119 22.83 -18.52 6.18
CA GLU A 119 21.90 -19.55 6.65
C GLU A 119 20.69 -18.95 7.37
N GLY A 120 20.89 -17.97 8.25
CA GLY A 120 19.79 -17.23 8.89
C GLY A 120 18.97 -16.43 7.88
N TYR A 121 19.61 -15.79 6.89
CA TYR A 121 18.92 -15.13 5.79
C TYR A 121 18.07 -16.12 4.99
N VAL A 122 18.63 -17.27 4.64
CA VAL A 122 17.93 -18.36 3.95
C VAL A 122 16.76 -18.88 4.77
N ALA A 123 16.95 -19.12 6.07
CA ALA A 123 15.91 -19.60 6.96
C ALA A 123 14.79 -18.56 7.10
N TRP A 124 15.14 -17.28 7.26
CA TRP A 124 14.19 -16.17 7.27
C TRP A 124 13.41 -16.06 5.95
N ARG A 125 14.10 -16.11 4.80
CA ARG A 125 13.46 -16.11 3.47
C ARG A 125 12.51 -17.29 3.29
N THR A 126 12.88 -18.45 3.81
CA THR A 126 12.02 -19.65 3.80
C THR A 126 10.80 -19.46 4.70
N ALA A 127 10.99 -18.91 5.91
CA ALA A 127 9.93 -18.70 6.89
C ALA A 127 8.97 -17.54 6.54
N THR A 128 9.45 -16.54 5.81
CA THR A 128 8.69 -15.30 5.52
C THR A 128 8.28 -15.14 4.06
N ARG A 129 8.70 -16.05 3.17
CA ARG A 129 8.21 -16.08 1.79
C ARG A 129 6.69 -16.13 1.82
N ARG A 130 6.07 -15.18 1.11
CA ARG A 130 4.64 -15.22 0.85
C ARG A 130 4.42 -15.88 -0.50
N GLY A 131 3.65 -16.96 -0.47
CA GLY A 131 3.39 -17.87 -1.57
C GLY A 131 4.43 -18.99 -1.64
N GLY A 132 3.91 -20.23 -1.67
CA GLY A 132 4.60 -21.47 -1.31
C GLY A 132 5.47 -22.08 -2.39
#